data_AF-A0A3B0VUJ5-F1
#
_entry.id   AF-A0A3B0VUJ5-F1
#
_cell.length_a   1.000
_cell.length_b   1.000
_cell.length_c   1.000
_cell.angle_alpha   90.00
_cell.angle_beta   90.00
_cell.angle_gamma   90.00
#
_symmetry.space_group_name_H-M   'P 1'
#
loop_
_entity.id
_entity.type
_entity.pdbx_description
1 polymer ?
#
loop_
_entity_poly.entity_id
_entity_poly.type
_entity_poly.pdbx_seq_one_letter_code
_entity_poly.pdbx_strand_id
1 'polypeptide(L)'
;MKNLTLKGLFIVAVTMGTMNLQAANTYQLCIEDGKHIIDVAVKEGSDAAEAVEQKVDVATCMSELSQIEAKYVEQSVGLNPSSVMTPTDRAKWAALFDAVDAKQYKGVRYLQAVYYR
;
A
#
# COMPACT_ATOMS: atom_id res chain seq x y z
N MET A 1 -34.92 -36.25 13.25
CA MET A 1 -34.28 -35.42 14.29
C MET A 1 -32.84 -35.87 14.48
N LYS A 2 -31.91 -34.90 14.65
CA LYS A 2 -30.43 -34.99 14.81
C LYS A 2 -29.67 -34.92 13.47
N ASN A 3 -29.53 -33.74 12.85
CA ASN A 3 -28.59 -32.66 13.19
C ASN A 3 -27.18 -33.15 13.52
N LEU A 4 -26.24 -32.93 12.61
CA LEU A 4 -24.96 -32.27 12.85
C LEU A 4 -24.32 -32.01 11.49
N THR A 5 -24.56 -30.80 10.99
CA THR A 5 -23.91 -30.24 9.82
C THR A 5 -22.41 -30.27 10.03
N LEU A 6 -21.72 -30.75 9.00
CA LEU A 6 -20.28 -30.79 8.83
C LEU A 6 -19.71 -29.36 8.76
N LYS A 7 -19.86 -28.60 9.86
CA LYS A 7 -19.09 -27.39 10.14
C LYS A 7 -17.70 -27.87 10.54
N GLY A 8 -16.95 -28.36 9.57
CA GLY A 8 -15.50 -28.41 9.66
C GLY A 8 -15.03 -26.97 9.80
N LEU A 9 -14.81 -26.55 11.04
CA LEU A 9 -14.00 -25.37 11.36
C LEU A 9 -12.65 -25.57 10.66
N PHE A 10 -12.46 -24.93 9.51
CA PHE A 10 -11.12 -24.65 9.05
C PHE A 10 -10.57 -23.59 10.00
N ILE A 11 -9.85 -24.07 11.00
CA ILE A 11 -8.99 -23.28 11.87
C ILE A 11 -7.96 -22.64 10.94
N VAL A 12 -8.19 -21.39 10.57
CA VAL A 12 -7.14 -20.55 9.98
C VAL A 12 -6.15 -20.30 11.10
N ALA A 13 -5.14 -21.16 11.19
CA ALA A 13 -3.95 -20.86 11.95
C ALA A 13 -3.30 -19.64 11.27
N VAL A 14 -3.55 -18.45 11.80
CA VAL A 14 -2.75 -17.28 11.46
C VAL A 14 -1.37 -17.55 12.02
N THR A 15 -0.49 -18.11 11.19
CA THR A 15 0.93 -18.22 11.47
C THR A 15 1.50 -16.81 11.59
N MET A 16 1.51 -16.28 12.82
CA MET A 16 2.15 -15.01 13.18
C MET A 16 3.70 -15.10 13.20
N GLY A 17 4.29 -15.86 12.28
CA GLY A 17 5.68 -16.31 12.36
C GLY A 17 6.60 -15.99 11.17
N THR A 18 6.11 -15.34 10.10
CA THR A 18 6.93 -15.03 8.91
C THR A 18 6.81 -13.57 8.43
N MET A 19 6.06 -12.72 9.13
CA MET A 19 5.69 -11.39 8.62
C MET A 19 6.87 -10.43 8.40
N ASN A 20 8.02 -10.63 9.04
CA ASN A 20 9.13 -9.68 8.92
C ASN A 20 9.89 -9.76 7.59
N LEU A 21 9.98 -10.95 6.97
CA LEU A 21 10.64 -11.08 5.66
C LEU A 21 9.69 -10.73 4.51
N GLN A 22 8.41 -11.06 4.66
CA GLN A 22 7.39 -10.81 3.64
C GLN A 22 6.94 -9.35 3.63
N ALA A 23 6.81 -8.68 4.79
CA ALA A 23 6.46 -7.25 4.86
C ALA A 23 7.58 -6.33 4.33
N ALA A 24 8.85 -6.66 4.61
CA ALA A 24 9.98 -5.93 4.01
C ALA A 24 9.95 -6.00 2.47
N ASN A 25 9.53 -7.15 1.92
CA ASN A 25 9.36 -7.33 0.49
C ASN A 25 8.14 -6.53 -0.03
N THR A 26 6.98 -6.63 0.64
CA THR A 26 5.76 -5.90 0.27
C THR A 26 5.97 -4.39 0.23
N TYR A 27 6.54 -3.80 1.28
CA TYR A 27 6.85 -2.37 1.35
C TYR A 27 7.66 -1.91 0.13
N GLN A 28 8.73 -2.64 -0.18
CA GLN A 28 9.63 -2.30 -1.26
C GLN A 28 8.95 -2.45 -2.63
N LEU A 29 8.20 -3.54 -2.84
CA LEU A 29 7.46 -3.78 -4.08
C LEU A 29 6.39 -2.71 -4.34
N CYS A 30 5.70 -2.23 -3.29
CA CYS A 30 4.75 -1.13 -3.43
C CYS A 30 5.43 0.14 -3.97
N ILE A 31 6.59 0.50 -3.42
CA ILE A 31 7.35 1.67 -3.85
C ILE A 31 7.86 1.50 -5.28
N GLU A 32 8.39 0.33 -5.62
CA GLU A 32 8.89 0.04 -6.96
C GLU A 32 7.79 0.11 -8.02
N ASP A 33 6.61 -0.46 -7.73
CA ASP A 33 5.46 -0.38 -8.63
C ASP A 33 5.01 1.08 -8.83
N GLY A 34 4.87 1.84 -7.74
CA GLY A 34 4.49 3.25 -7.81
C GLY A 34 5.49 4.06 -8.64
N LYS A 35 6.79 3.84 -8.44
CA LYS A 35 7.84 4.47 -9.25
C LYS A 35 7.75 4.06 -10.72
N HIS A 36 7.56 2.77 -11.00
CA HIS A 36 7.47 2.27 -12.36
C HIS A 36 6.29 2.89 -13.12
N ILE A 37 5.12 3.00 -12.47
CA ILE A 37 3.93 3.64 -13.05
C ILE A 37 4.21 5.10 -13.39
N ILE A 38 4.87 5.85 -12.51
CA ILE A 38 5.26 7.24 -12.80
C ILE A 38 6.25 7.30 -13.96
N ASP A 39 7.28 6.46 -13.97
CA ASP A 39 8.30 6.44 -15.02
C ASP A 39 7.65 6.12 -16.40
N VAL A 40 6.68 5.19 -16.45
CA VAL A 40 5.90 4.90 -17.67
C VAL A 40 4.99 6.06 -18.03
N ALA A 41 4.29 6.67 -17.06
CA ALA A 41 3.41 7.82 -17.32
C ALA A 41 4.16 9.00 -17.96
N VAL A 42 5.35 9.33 -17.45
CA VAL A 42 6.21 10.38 -18.02
C VAL A 42 6.62 10.05 -19.45
N LYS A 43 6.99 8.80 -19.73
CA LYS A 43 7.56 8.43 -21.04
C LYS A 43 6.50 8.17 -22.10
N GLU A 44 5.41 7.52 -21.70
CA GLU A 44 4.47 6.84 -22.62
C GLU A 44 3.03 7.31 -22.45
N GLY A 45 2.71 8.10 -21.40
CA GLY A 45 1.38 8.64 -21.14
C GLY A 45 0.50 7.75 -20.27
N SER A 46 -0.75 8.18 -20.05
CA SER A 46 -1.71 7.53 -19.14
C SER A 46 -2.04 6.11 -19.55
N ASP A 47 -2.36 5.88 -20.82
CA ASP A 47 -2.84 4.57 -21.30
C ASP A 47 -1.79 3.47 -21.10
N ALA A 48 -0.51 3.81 -21.32
CA ALA A 48 0.60 2.90 -21.06
C ALA A 48 0.81 2.65 -19.56
N ALA A 49 0.67 3.69 -18.73
CA ALA A 49 0.80 3.57 -17.28
C ALA A 49 -0.33 2.72 -16.67
N GLU A 50 -1.56 2.87 -17.17
CA GLU A 50 -2.72 2.07 -16.74
C GLU A 50 -2.65 0.61 -17.19
N ALA A 51 -1.87 0.31 -18.24
CA ALA A 51 -1.60 -1.05 -18.69
C ALA A 51 -0.48 -1.77 -17.91
N VAL A 52 0.22 -1.07 -17.00
CA VAL A 52 1.30 -1.66 -16.18
C VAL A 52 0.72 -2.73 -15.26
N GLU A 53 1.25 -3.94 -15.36
CA GLU A 53 0.99 -5.02 -14.41
C GLU A 53 1.64 -4.68 -13.06
N GLN A 54 0.81 -4.56 -12.03
CA GLN A 54 1.26 -4.24 -10.68
C GLN A 54 1.64 -5.52 -9.94
N LYS A 55 2.87 -5.59 -9.42
CA LYS A 55 3.39 -6.77 -8.70
C LYS A 55 2.65 -7.03 -7.40
N VAL A 56 2.18 -5.96 -6.74
CA VAL A 56 1.41 -5.99 -5.51
C VAL A 56 0.14 -5.17 -5.69
N ASP A 57 -1.01 -5.67 -5.24
CA ASP A 57 -2.25 -4.91 -5.36
C ASP A 57 -2.27 -3.69 -4.40
N VAL A 58 -3.11 -2.70 -4.74
CA VAL A 58 -3.25 -1.46 -3.95
C VAL A 58 -3.71 -1.75 -2.51
N ALA A 59 -4.58 -2.75 -2.31
CA ALA A 59 -5.12 -3.09 -0.99
C ALA A 59 -4.03 -3.58 -0.03
N THR A 60 -3.07 -4.35 -0.55
CA THR A 60 -1.92 -4.84 0.18
C THR A 60 -0.99 -3.68 0.57
N CYS A 61 -0.73 -2.73 -0.34
CA CYS A 61 0.05 -1.53 -0.02
C CYS A 61 -0.66 -0.62 1.00
N MET A 62 -1.98 -0.50 0.92
CA MET A 62 -2.78 0.19 1.94
C MET A 62 -2.70 -0.49 3.30
N SER A 63 -2.66 -1.82 3.34
CA SER A 63 -2.48 -2.55 4.60
C SER A 63 -1.12 -2.26 5.24
N GLU A 64 -0.04 -2.14 4.47
CA GLU A 64 1.28 -1.73 4.98
C GLU A 64 1.25 -0.30 5.53
N LEU A 65 0.56 0.61 4.85
CA LEU A 65 0.38 1.99 5.30
C LEU A 65 -0.40 2.05 6.62
N SER A 66 -1.50 1.30 6.74
CA SER A 66 -2.28 1.20 7.98
C SER A 66 -1.50 0.59 9.15
N GLN A 67 -0.55 -0.32 8.90
CA GLN A 67 0.33 -0.84 9.96
C GLN A 67 1.23 0.26 10.55
N ILE A 68 1.67 1.23 9.74
CA ILE A 68 2.44 2.37 10.24
C ILE A 68 1.54 3.30 11.04
N GLU A 69 0.34 3.60 10.52
CA GLU A 69 -0.64 4.49 11.17
C GLU A 69 -1.14 3.92 12.51
N ALA A 70 -1.30 2.60 12.61
CA ALA A 70 -1.77 1.91 13.81
C ALA A 70 -0.96 2.26 15.07
N LYS A 71 0.33 2.60 14.92
CA LYS A 71 1.21 2.99 16.03
C LYS A 71 0.87 4.36 16.64
N TYR A 72 0.09 5.18 15.92
CA TYR A 72 -0.14 6.59 16.22
C TYR A 72 -1.63 6.95 16.36
N VAL A 73 -2.52 5.95 16.43
CA VAL A 73 -3.98 6.13 16.38
C VAL A 73 -4.47 7.13 17.42
N GLU A 74 -4.06 6.97 18.68
CA GLU A 74 -4.50 7.84 19.78
C GLU A 74 -4.02 9.28 19.61
N GLN A 75 -2.81 9.47 19.09
CA GLN A 75 -2.22 10.79 18.88
C GLN A 75 -2.79 11.49 17.62
N SER A 76 -3.30 10.72 16.66
CA SER A 76 -3.77 11.23 15.37
C SER A 76 -5.25 11.63 15.33
N VAL A 77 -5.99 11.56 16.44
CA VAL A 77 -7.42 11.89 16.45
C VAL A 77 -7.66 13.34 16.00
N GLY A 78 -8.32 13.50 14.85
CA GLY A 78 -8.58 14.81 14.24
C GLY A 78 -7.37 15.46 13.56
N LEU A 79 -6.27 14.72 13.40
CA LEU A 79 -5.04 15.17 12.77
C LEU A 79 -4.67 14.28 11.59
N ASN A 80 -3.83 14.80 10.69
CA ASN A 80 -3.14 13.93 9.74
C ASN A 80 -2.15 13.04 10.53
N PRO A 81 -2.20 11.70 10.38
CA PRO A 81 -1.32 10.78 11.12
C PRO A 81 0.17 11.13 10.99
N SER A 82 0.61 11.61 9.82
CA SER A 82 2.00 12.00 9.58
C SER A 82 2.51 13.10 10.53
N SER A 83 1.64 13.95 11.06
CA SER A 83 2.01 15.07 11.94
C SER A 83 2.57 14.64 13.29
N VAL A 84 2.13 13.47 13.79
CA VAL A 84 2.51 12.90 15.09
C VAL A 84 3.50 11.75 14.98
N MET A 85 3.81 11.32 13.75
CA MET A 85 4.80 10.28 13.48
C MET A 85 6.22 10.74 13.80
N THR A 86 7.07 9.78 14.20
CA THR A 86 8.52 9.98 14.24
C THR A 86 9.05 10.30 12.83
N PRO A 87 10.20 10.98 12.69
CA PRO A 87 10.76 11.28 11.37
C PRO A 87 10.95 10.04 10.48
N THR A 88 11.38 8.92 11.07
CA THR A 88 11.59 7.66 10.33
C THR A 88 10.29 7.05 9.85
N ASP A 89 9.28 6.93 10.71
CA ASP A 89 7.99 6.35 10.30
C ASP A 89 7.23 7.28 9.35
N ARG A 90 7.35 8.60 9.52
CA ARG A 90 6.81 9.59 8.57
C ARG A 90 7.42 9.44 7.18
N ALA A 91 8.73 9.25 7.09
CA ALA A 91 9.39 9.04 5.80
C ALA A 91 8.91 7.75 5.11
N LYS A 92 8.74 6.67 5.87
CA LYS A 92 8.19 5.41 5.34
C LYS A 92 6.74 5.55 4.89
N TRP A 93 5.91 6.19 5.72
CA TRP A 93 4.51 6.46 5.43
C TRP A 93 4.37 7.31 4.17
N ALA A 94 5.14 8.39 4.05
CA ALA A 94 5.08 9.27 2.88
C ALA A 94 5.46 8.54 1.59
N ALA A 95 6.50 7.70 1.62
CA ALA A 95 6.90 6.90 0.46
C ALA A 95 5.81 5.90 0.04
N LEU A 96 5.16 5.23 1.01
CA LEU A 96 4.04 4.32 0.72
C LEU A 96 2.80 5.08 0.22
N PHE A 97 2.49 6.22 0.82
CA PHE A 97 1.35 7.05 0.43
C PHE A 97 1.49 7.50 -1.03
N ASP A 98 2.65 8.06 -1.40
CA ASP A 98 2.97 8.45 -2.77
C ASP A 98 2.87 7.26 -3.75
N ALA A 99 3.36 6.10 -3.33
CA ALA A 99 3.32 4.89 -4.15
C ALA A 99 1.89 4.40 -4.37
N VAL A 100 1.06 4.39 -3.32
CA VAL A 100 -0.36 4.04 -3.40
C VAL A 100 -1.11 4.99 -4.32
N ASP A 101 -0.87 6.29 -4.19
CA ASP A 101 -1.47 7.32 -5.05
C ASP A 101 -1.14 7.06 -6.52
N ALA A 102 0.15 6.86 -6.84
CA ALA A 102 0.59 6.54 -8.19
C ALA A 102 -0.03 5.23 -8.71
N LYS A 103 -0.09 4.19 -7.88
CA LYS A 103 -0.70 2.88 -8.22
C LYS A 103 -2.20 2.94 -8.47
N GLN A 104 -2.88 3.95 -7.92
CA GLN A 104 -4.28 4.23 -8.21
C GLN A 104 -4.46 5.14 -9.42
N TYR A 105 -3.39 5.54 -10.10
CA TYR A 105 -3.40 6.53 -11.18
C TYR A 105 -3.95 7.88 -10.69
N LYS A 106 -3.59 8.22 -9.45
CA LYS A 106 -4.04 9.41 -8.72
C LYS A 106 -2.86 10.12 -8.08
N GLY A 107 -3.17 11.22 -7.40
CA GLY A 107 -2.18 12.02 -6.68
C GLY A 107 -1.43 12.97 -7.60
N VAL A 108 -0.87 14.02 -7.00
CA VAL A 108 -0.29 15.14 -7.73
C VAL A 108 0.85 14.68 -8.63
N ARG A 109 1.69 13.75 -8.18
CA ARG A 109 2.86 13.30 -8.93
C ARG A 109 2.47 12.54 -10.21
N TYR A 110 1.48 11.65 -10.13
CA TYR A 110 0.99 10.95 -11.33
C TYR A 110 0.31 11.91 -12.29
N LEU A 111 -0.57 12.79 -11.79
CA LEU A 111 -1.27 13.76 -12.62
C LEU A 111 -0.29 14.71 -13.33
N GLN A 112 0.77 15.15 -12.65
CA GLN A 112 1.83 15.94 -13.26
C GLN A 112 2.63 15.14 -14.28
N ALA A 113 2.97 13.87 -13.99
CA ALA A 113 3.70 13.00 -14.90
C ALA A 113 2.95 12.79 -16.24
N VAL A 114 1.64 12.58 -16.19
CA VAL A 114 0.81 12.43 -17.39
C VAL A 114 0.64 13.77 -18.12
N TYR A 115 0.40 14.86 -17.38
CA TYR A 115 0.04 16.14 -17.97
C TYR A 115 1.22 16.88 -18.61
N TYR A 116 2.42 16.79 -18.02
CA TYR A 116 3.61 17.52 -18.46
C TYR A 116 4.63 16.66 -19.21
N ARG A 117 4.21 15.51 -19.77
CA ARG A 117 5.10 14.66 -20.59
C ARG A 117 5.61 15.36 -21.85
#